data_AF-A0A2D6ZE02-F1
#
_entry.id   AF-A0A2D6ZE02-F1
#
_cell.length_a   1.000
_cell.length_b   1.000
_cell.length_c   1.000
_cell.angle_alpha   90.00
_cell.angle_beta   90.00
_cell.angle_gamma   90.00
#
_symmetry.space_group_name_H-M   'P 1'
#
loop_
_entity.id
_entity.type
_entity.pdbx_description
1 polymer ?
#
loop_
_entity_poly.entity_id
_entity_poly.type
_entity_poly.pdbx_seq_one_letter_code
_entity_poly.pdbx_strand_id
1 'polypeptide(L)'
;MTTTLSNLRTKIDEGNDYKRSRQYNKLSPKVKRAVDMVYKSIETDKNAVANFEKNVSTAAKKHNVSNRELMNYFDKETLTILRR
;
A
#
# COMPACT_ATOMS: atom_id res chain seq x y z
N MET A 1 -5.13 11.90 3.60
CA MET A 1 -5.38 10.48 3.28
C MET A 1 -5.98 10.28 1.89
N THR A 2 -6.92 11.11 1.42
CA THR A 2 -7.56 10.97 0.09
C THR A 2 -6.57 11.10 -1.09
N THR A 3 -5.66 12.07 -1.04
CA THR A 3 -4.64 12.28 -2.09
C THR A 3 -3.66 11.12 -2.21
N THR A 4 -3.32 10.50 -1.08
CA THR A 4 -2.41 9.34 -0.99
C THR A 4 -2.95 8.18 -1.82
N LEU A 5 -4.22 7.84 -1.67
CA LEU A 5 -4.77 6.67 -2.36
C LEU A 5 -5.03 6.90 -3.85
N SER A 6 -5.50 8.08 -4.24
CA SER A 6 -5.73 8.41 -5.65
C SER A 6 -4.43 8.24 -6.47
N ASN A 7 -3.30 8.66 -5.91
CA ASN A 7 -1.99 8.52 -6.55
C ASN A 7 -1.45 7.08 -6.53
N LEU A 8 -1.82 6.27 -5.55
CA LEU A 8 -1.48 4.85 -5.56
C LEU A 8 -2.28 4.09 -6.63
N ARG A 9 -3.53 4.49 -6.88
CA ARG A 9 -4.41 3.84 -7.84
C ARG A 9 -3.97 4.01 -9.30
N THR A 10 -3.37 5.14 -9.67
CA THR A 10 -2.80 5.34 -11.01
C THR A 10 -1.63 4.38 -11.30
N LYS A 11 -0.82 4.08 -10.28
CA LYS A 11 0.30 3.12 -10.33
C LYS A 11 -0.14 1.65 -10.34
N ILE A 12 -1.31 1.36 -9.79
CA ILE A 12 -1.89 0.02 -9.73
C ILE A 12 -2.34 -0.45 -11.12
N ASP A 13 -2.85 0.45 -11.96
CA ASP A 13 -3.27 0.16 -13.34
C ASP A 13 -2.11 -0.32 -14.23
N GLU A 14 -0.87 0.03 -13.86
CA GLU A 14 0.37 -0.44 -14.51
C GLU A 14 0.90 -1.78 -13.96
N GLY A 15 0.02 -2.66 -13.45
CA GLY A 15 0.36 -4.08 -13.25
C GLY A 15 1.41 -4.38 -12.18
N ASN A 16 1.21 -3.87 -10.95
CA ASN A 16 2.10 -4.06 -9.79
C ASN A 16 3.42 -3.28 -9.82
N ASP A 17 3.45 -2.11 -10.44
CA ASP A 17 4.67 -1.33 -10.60
C ASP A 17 5.31 -0.91 -9.25
N TYR A 18 4.50 -0.83 -8.18
CA TYR A 18 4.95 -0.65 -6.80
C TYR A 18 5.93 -1.75 -6.33
N LYS A 19 5.86 -2.97 -6.86
CA LYS A 19 6.77 -4.06 -6.48
C LYS A 19 8.21 -3.82 -6.94
N ARG A 20 8.39 -2.95 -7.94
CA ARG A 20 9.70 -2.51 -8.42
C ARG A 20 10.23 -1.31 -7.64
N SER A 21 9.44 -0.73 -6.74
CA SER A 21 9.83 0.48 -6.00
C SER A 21 10.96 0.20 -5.01
N ARG A 22 11.78 1.22 -4.78
CA ARG A 22 12.84 1.16 -3.77
C ARG A 22 12.28 0.96 -2.37
N GLN A 23 11.10 1.52 -2.06
CA GLN A 23 10.50 1.36 -0.73
C GLN A 23 10.01 -0.06 -0.54
N TYR A 24 9.36 -0.66 -1.55
CA TYR A 24 8.88 -2.04 -1.49
C TYR A 24 10.03 -3.01 -1.30
N ASN A 25 11.11 -2.83 -2.07
CA ASN A 25 12.23 -3.75 -2.06
C ASN A 25 12.98 -3.80 -0.72
N LYS A 26 12.93 -2.72 0.08
CA LYS A 26 13.50 -2.65 1.44
C LYS A 26 12.70 -3.40 2.51
N LEU A 27 11.46 -3.77 2.23
CA LEU A 27 10.59 -4.42 3.20
C LEU A 27 11.01 -5.88 3.44
N SER A 28 10.78 -6.37 4.66
CA SER A 28 10.90 -7.79 4.95
C SER A 28 9.85 -8.60 4.18
N PRO A 29 10.08 -9.89 3.89
CA PRO A 29 9.11 -10.73 3.16
C PRO A 29 7.71 -10.75 3.78
N LYS A 30 7.63 -10.66 5.11
CA LYS A 30 6.38 -10.63 5.88
C LYS A 30 5.58 -9.35 5.62
N VAL A 31 6.27 -8.20 5.61
CA VAL A 31 5.65 -6.89 5.37
C VAL A 31 5.27 -6.73 3.90
N LYS A 32 6.08 -7.26 2.96
CA LYS A 32 5.73 -7.31 1.53
C LYS A 32 4.39 -8.00 1.29
N ARG A 33 4.14 -9.15 1.92
CA ARG A 33 2.85 -9.86 1.81
C ARG A 33 1.68 -9.04 2.34
N ALA A 34 1.87 -8.31 3.43
CA ALA A 34 0.86 -7.42 3.98
C ALA A 34 0.58 -6.23 3.04
N VAL A 35 1.62 -5.62 2.48
CA VAL A 35 1.50 -4.55 1.48
C VAL A 35 0.76 -5.05 0.22
N ASP A 36 1.14 -6.21 -0.31
CA ASP A 36 0.49 -6.83 -1.47
C ASP A 36 -1.01 -7.06 -1.21
N MET A 37 -1.38 -7.48 0.01
CA MET A 37 -2.78 -7.65 0.40
C MET A 37 -3.56 -6.33 0.39
N VAL A 38 -2.95 -5.23 0.87
CA VAL A 38 -3.57 -3.90 0.84
C VAL A 38 -3.72 -3.42 -0.62
N TYR A 39 -2.69 -3.56 -1.46
CA TYR A 39 -2.78 -3.21 -2.88
C TYR A 39 -3.91 -3.97 -3.59
N LYS A 40 -4.01 -5.28 -3.37
CA LYS A 40 -5.10 -6.09 -3.93
C LYS A 40 -6.48 -5.64 -3.45
N SER A 41 -6.61 -5.19 -2.20
CA SER A 41 -7.87 -4.63 -1.71
C SER A 41 -8.23 -3.31 -2.41
N ILE A 42 -7.25 -2.50 -2.77
CA ILE A 42 -7.45 -1.23 -3.48
C ILE A 42 -7.85 -1.46 -4.93
N GLU A 43 -7.29 -2.47 -5.58
CA GLU A 43 -7.65 -2.93 -6.94
C GLU A 43 -9.11 -3.37 -7.02
N THR A 44 -9.56 -4.12 -6.02
CA THR A 44 -10.86 -4.81 -6.05
C THR A 44 -12.00 -3.99 -5.44
N ASP A 45 -11.70 -3.06 -4.54
CA ASP A 45 -12.71 -2.27 -3.82
C ASP A 45 -12.97 -0.91 -4.49
N LYS A 46 -14.23 -0.67 -4.89
CA LYS A 46 -14.68 0.63 -5.42
C LYS A 46 -14.60 1.74 -4.36
N ASN A 47 -14.72 1.38 -3.07
CA ASN A 47 -14.67 2.27 -1.92
C ASN A 47 -13.31 2.22 -1.20
N ALA A 48 -12.24 1.80 -1.89
CA ALA A 48 -10.91 1.63 -1.31
C ALA A 48 -10.41 2.85 -0.49
N VAL A 49 -10.81 4.08 -0.86
CA VAL A 49 -10.45 5.30 -0.11
C VAL A 49 -11.03 5.29 1.29
N ALA A 50 -12.33 5.00 1.41
CA ALA A 50 -13.01 4.96 2.71
C ALA A 50 -12.53 3.76 3.54
N ASN A 51 -12.16 2.65 2.88
CA ASN A 51 -11.77 1.41 3.54
C ASN A 51 -10.24 1.26 3.75
N PHE A 52 -9.42 2.24 3.35
CA PHE A 52 -7.97 2.08 3.35
C PHE A 52 -7.39 1.71 4.71
N GLU A 53 -7.72 2.47 5.76
CA GLU A 53 -7.23 2.20 7.13
C GLU A 53 -7.71 0.84 7.65
N LYS A 54 -8.95 0.46 7.33
CA LYS A 54 -9.50 -0.86 7.66
C LYS A 54 -8.74 -1.99 6.93
N ASN A 55 -8.40 -1.78 5.67
CA ASN A 55 -7.65 -2.75 4.86
C ASN A 55 -6.22 -2.90 5.38
N VAL A 56 -5.57 -1.79 5.76
CA VAL A 56 -4.25 -1.80 6.43
C VAL A 56 -4.32 -2.57 7.75
N SER A 57 -5.31 -2.28 8.60
CA SER A 57 -5.50 -2.96 9.88
C SER A 57 -5.73 -4.46 9.72
N THR A 58 -6.53 -4.85 8.71
CA THR A 58 -6.78 -6.25 8.36
C THR A 58 -5.50 -6.96 7.92
N ALA A 59 -4.73 -6.35 7.02
CA ALA A 59 -3.48 -6.92 6.52
C ALA A 59 -2.42 -7.04 7.62
N ALA A 60 -2.31 -6.01 8.47
CA ALA A 60 -1.41 -6.00 9.61
C ALA A 60 -1.69 -7.16 10.57
N LYS A 61 -2.95 -7.36 10.96
CA LYS A 61 -3.37 -8.47 11.82
C LYS A 61 -3.08 -9.82 11.16
N LYS A 62 -3.48 -10.01 9.90
CA LYS A 62 -3.32 -11.28 9.18
C LYS A 62 -1.85 -11.69 9.03
N HIS A 63 -0.98 -10.72 8.75
CA HIS A 63 0.44 -10.96 8.56
C HIS A 63 1.26 -10.72 9.82
N ASN A 64 0.65 -10.43 10.97
CA ASN A 64 1.31 -10.12 12.24
C ASN A 64 2.43 -9.06 12.10
N VAL A 65 2.11 -7.95 11.43
CA VAL A 65 2.98 -6.76 11.28
C VAL A 65 2.29 -5.55 11.89
N SER A 66 3.03 -4.46 12.13
CA SER A 66 2.44 -3.28 12.76
C SER A 66 1.69 -2.41 11.75
N ASN A 67 0.53 -1.86 12.16
CA ASN A 67 -0.20 -0.85 11.36
C ASN A 67 0.70 0.32 10.98
N ARG A 68 1.50 0.80 11.95
CA ARG A 68 2.41 1.94 11.76
C ARG A 68 3.43 1.68 10.66
N GLU A 69 3.98 0.47 10.59
CA GLU A 69 4.95 0.09 9.56
C GLU A 69 4.32 0.12 8.16
N LEU A 70 3.10 -0.38 8.00
CA LEU A 70 2.37 -0.32 6.74
C LEU A 70 2.01 1.11 6.35
N MET A 71 1.47 1.92 7.27
CA MET A 71 1.16 3.33 7.02
C MET A 71 2.42 4.11 6.59
N ASN A 72 3.52 3.94 7.33
CA ASN A 72 4.81 4.56 6.99
C ASN A 72 5.31 4.16 5.60
N TYR A 73 5.08 2.92 5.18
CA TYR A 73 5.41 2.49 3.82
C TYR A 73 4.58 3.24 2.78
N PHE A 74 3.26 3.28 2.92
CA PHE A 74 2.37 3.92 1.95
C PHE A 74 2.59 5.44 1.87
N ASP A 75 2.89 6.10 2.99
CA ASP A 75 3.27 7.52 3.00
C ASP A 75 4.56 7.77 2.20
N LYS A 76 5.59 6.96 2.43
CA LYS A 76 6.88 7.06 1.70
C LYS A 76 6.74 6.72 0.22
N GLU A 77 5.93 5.73 -0.11
CA GLU A 77 5.67 5.33 -1.49
C GLU A 77 4.98 6.46 -2.24
N THR A 78 3.95 7.06 -1.62
CA THR A 78 3.24 8.22 -2.19
C THR A 78 4.16 9.42 -2.41
N LEU A 79 5.02 9.74 -1.44
CA LEU A 79 6.02 10.81 -1.59
C LEU A 79 7.05 10.51 -2.69
N THR A 80 7.38 9.23 -2.90
CA THR A 80 8.29 8.80 -3.98
C THR A 80 7.63 8.97 -5.35
N ILE A 81 6.32 8.73 -5.44
CA ILE A 81 5.53 8.93 -6.66
C ILE A 81 5.40 10.43 -6.98
N LEU A 82 5.12 11.27 -5.98
CA LEU A 82 4.95 12.72 -6.16
C LEU A 82 6.23 13.48 -6.55
N ARG A 83 7.41 12.88 -6.34
CA ARG A 83 8.72 13.48 -6.65
C ARG A 83 9.31 12.98 -7.98
N ARG A 84 8.63 12.07 -8.68
CA ARG A 84 8.98 11.64 -10.04
C ARG A 84 8.26 12.52 -11.05
#